data_AF-Q001U2-F1
#
_entry.id   AF-Q001U2-F1
#
_cell.length_a   1.000
_cell.length_b   1.000
_cell.length_c   1.000
_cell.angle_alpha   90.00
_cell.angle_beta   90.00
_cell.angle_gamma   90.00
#
_symmetry.space_group_name_H-M   'P 1'
#
loop_
_entity.id
_entity.type
_entity.pdbx_description
1 polymer ?
#
loop_
_entity_poly.entity_id
_entity_poly.type
_entity_poly.pdbx_seq_one_letter_code
_entity_poly.pdbx_strand_id
1 'polypeptide(L)'
;KNNEYLLPAFQREYVWEPWQIEELFDSLIRGYPISSMLFWKVKDESKTAWKFYRFLEYYRESYHTHNDYFNTSNHKDFYAILDGQQRLTSLYFALFGNYDIHRSYNKWENNDRYFKICHFYFNLTQSKKPENENIEYEFLWLDKLETKEQNIYIDKYQQKWF
;
A
#
# COMPACT_ATOMS: atom_id res chain seq x y z
N LYS A 1 0.11 -1.13 -16.65
CA LYS A 1 1.18 -1.57 -15.73
C LYS A 1 1.99 -2.68 -16.42
N ASN A 2 3.31 -2.51 -16.58
CA ASN A 2 4.14 -3.39 -17.44
C ASN A 2 4.78 -4.59 -16.73
N ASN A 3 4.46 -4.83 -15.45
CA ASN A 3 5.04 -5.90 -14.61
C ASN A 3 6.58 -5.96 -14.65
N GLU A 4 7.22 -4.79 -14.55
CA GLU A 4 8.68 -4.69 -14.54
C GLU A 4 9.28 -5.06 -13.18
N TYR A 5 8.44 -5.09 -12.14
CA TYR A 5 8.78 -5.53 -10.79
C TYR A 5 7.82 -6.64 -10.37
N LEU A 6 8.36 -7.71 -9.81
CA LEU A 6 7.60 -8.88 -9.35
C LEU A 6 8.15 -9.39 -8.01
N LEU A 7 7.36 -10.21 -7.33
CA LEU A 7 7.70 -10.85 -6.06
C LEU A 7 7.99 -12.33 -6.30
N PRO A 8 9.15 -12.86 -5.88
CA PRO A 8 9.42 -14.28 -5.97
C PRO A 8 8.65 -15.08 -4.90
N ALA A 9 8.31 -16.32 -5.21
CA ALA A 9 7.41 -17.17 -4.40
C ALA A 9 7.85 -17.46 -2.95
N PHE A 10 9.13 -17.32 -2.63
CA PHE A 10 9.64 -17.57 -1.27
C PHE A 10 9.41 -16.38 -0.33
N GLN A 11 8.92 -15.25 -0.85
CA GLN A 11 8.58 -14.12 -0.01
C GLN A 11 7.36 -14.42 0.86
N ARG A 12 7.34 -13.79 2.03
CA ARG A 12 6.18 -13.84 2.93
C ARG A 12 5.03 -12.98 2.40
N GLU A 13 3.82 -13.33 2.83
CA GLU A 13 2.61 -12.53 2.60
C GLU A 13 2.75 -11.11 3.14
N TYR A 14 1.93 -10.21 2.60
CA TYR A 14 1.81 -8.85 3.11
C TYR A 14 1.13 -8.84 4.48
N VAL A 15 1.74 -8.16 5.46
CA VAL A 15 1.26 -8.15 6.86
C VAL A 15 1.33 -6.77 7.52
N TRP A 16 1.59 -5.72 6.75
CA TRP A 16 1.73 -4.38 7.29
C TRP A 16 0.35 -3.73 7.49
N GLU A 17 0.14 -3.24 8.70
CA GLU A 17 -1.07 -2.50 9.10
C GLU A 17 -1.03 -1.04 8.62
N PRO A 18 -2.19 -0.36 8.54
CA PRO A 18 -2.29 1.03 8.05
C PRO A 18 -1.29 2.01 8.69
N TRP A 19 -1.15 1.97 10.01
CA TRP A 19 -0.28 2.87 10.78
C TRP A 19 1.21 2.70 10.44
N GLN A 20 1.65 1.51 10.03
CA GLN A 20 3.04 1.28 9.63
C GLN A 20 3.38 2.00 8.32
N ILE A 21 2.36 2.21 7.48
CA ILE A 21 2.47 2.93 6.22
C ILE A 21 2.51 4.43 6.51
N GLU A 22 1.66 4.90 7.42
CA GLU A 22 1.66 6.29 7.89
C GLU A 22 3.05 6.67 8.45
N GLU A 23 3.64 5.84 9.32
CA GLU A 23 4.99 6.03 9.85
C GLU A 23 6.09 5.96 8.78
N LEU A 24 5.93 5.09 7.76
CA LEU A 24 6.87 5.01 6.64
C LEU A 24 6.89 6.33 5.85
N PHE A 25 5.73 6.91 5.57
CA PHE A 25 5.63 8.17 4.84
C PHE A 25 6.10 9.38 5.67
N ASP A 26 5.80 9.42 6.97
CA ASP A 26 6.40 10.39 7.90
C ASP A 26 7.93 10.32 7.85
N SER A 27 8.49 9.12 7.98
CA SER A 27 9.94 8.90 7.91
C SER A 27 10.54 9.36 6.58
N LEU A 28 9.84 9.13 5.46
CA LEU A 28 10.28 9.58 4.15
C LEU A 28 10.32 11.09 4.03
N ILE A 29 9.28 11.80 4.48
CA ILE A 29 9.25 13.28 4.45
C ILE A 29 10.34 13.86 5.37
N ARG A 30 10.58 13.24 6.53
CA ARG A 30 11.63 13.66 7.47
C ARG A 30 13.04 13.36 6.97
N GLY A 31 13.18 12.62 5.88
CA GLY A 31 14.47 12.22 5.34
C GLY A 31 15.17 11.13 6.18
N TYR A 32 14.41 10.36 6.97
CA TYR A 32 14.94 9.25 7.73
C TYR A 32 15.27 8.06 6.82
N PRO A 33 16.35 7.33 7.12
CA PRO A 33 16.76 6.20 6.29
C PRO A 33 15.74 5.07 6.41
N ILE A 34 15.05 4.76 5.31
CA ILE A 34 14.08 3.66 5.26
C ILE A 34 14.72 2.30 4.95
N SER A 35 16.02 2.13 5.19
CA SER A 35 16.84 0.95 4.81
C SER A 35 16.99 0.73 3.29
N SER A 36 17.83 -0.22 2.89
CA SER A 36 18.07 -0.58 1.49
C SER A 36 16.93 -1.40 0.88
N MET A 37 16.90 -1.49 -0.45
CA MET A 37 16.03 -2.38 -1.22
C MET A 37 16.92 -3.30 -2.07
N LEU A 38 16.60 -4.59 -2.15
CA LEU A 38 17.37 -5.56 -2.94
C LEU A 38 16.54 -6.07 -4.11
N PHE A 39 17.11 -5.94 -5.32
CA PHE A 39 16.47 -6.34 -6.56
C PHE A 39 17.33 -7.36 -7.31
N TRP A 40 16.69 -8.39 -7.85
CA TRP A 40 17.31 -9.36 -8.75
C TRP A 40 16.78 -9.18 -10.17
N LYS A 41 17.67 -8.89 -11.11
CA LYS A 41 17.32 -8.83 -12.53
C LYS A 41 17.12 -10.24 -13.08
N VAL A 42 15.88 -10.61 -13.38
CA VAL A 42 15.50 -11.94 -13.90
C VAL A 42 15.51 -11.93 -15.42
N LYS A 43 16.21 -12.91 -16.01
CA LYS A 43 16.39 -13.08 -17.45
C LYS A 43 16.20 -14.53 -17.88
N ASP A 44 15.89 -14.72 -19.16
CA ASP A 44 15.91 -16.03 -19.85
C ASP A 44 15.28 -17.16 -19.03
N GLU A 45 15.99 -18.26 -18.81
CA GLU A 45 15.53 -19.47 -18.11
C GLU A 45 15.10 -19.20 -16.66
N SER A 46 15.66 -18.18 -16.00
CA SER A 46 15.27 -17.82 -14.63
C SER A 46 13.82 -17.35 -14.53
N LYS A 47 13.22 -16.91 -15.65
CA LYS A 47 11.81 -16.50 -15.70
C LYS A 47 10.88 -17.66 -15.37
N THR A 48 11.19 -18.88 -15.80
CA THR A 48 10.32 -20.06 -15.60
C THR A 48 10.83 -20.99 -14.49
N ALA A 49 12.08 -20.84 -14.07
CA ALA A 49 12.65 -21.61 -12.95
C ALA A 49 11.99 -21.30 -11.59
N TRP A 50 11.34 -20.13 -11.45
CA TRP A 50 10.69 -19.70 -10.22
C TRP A 50 9.27 -19.22 -10.50
N LYS A 51 8.40 -19.29 -9.48
CA LYS A 51 7.10 -18.63 -9.51
C LYS A 51 7.22 -17.18 -9.07
N PHE A 52 6.53 -16.30 -9.76
CA PHE A 52 6.50 -14.87 -9.50
C PHE A 52 5.07 -14.37 -9.33
N TYR A 53 4.93 -13.31 -8.56
CA TYR A 53 3.67 -12.73 -8.17
C TYR A 53 3.70 -11.21 -8.37
N ARG A 54 2.52 -10.62 -8.58
CA ARG A 54 2.37 -9.16 -8.68
C ARG A 54 2.32 -8.52 -7.30
N PHE A 55 2.61 -7.23 -7.21
CA PHE A 55 2.28 -6.44 -6.03
C PHE A 55 0.77 -6.46 -5.78
N LEU A 56 0.38 -6.39 -4.51
CA LEU A 56 -1.00 -6.07 -4.16
C LEU A 56 -1.31 -4.67 -4.71
N GLU A 57 -2.33 -4.56 -5.55
CA GLU A 57 -2.73 -3.27 -6.10
C GLU A 57 -3.60 -2.46 -5.16
N TYR A 58 -4.32 -3.16 -4.30
CA TYR A 58 -5.08 -2.64 -3.18
C TYR A 58 -5.10 -3.71 -2.10
N TYR A 59 -5.41 -3.34 -0.87
CA TYR A 59 -5.68 -4.31 0.20
C TYR A 59 -7.18 -4.37 0.42
N ARG A 60 -7.74 -5.57 0.51
CA ARG A 60 -9.07 -5.76 1.08
C ARG A 60 -9.00 -6.87 2.09
N GLU A 61 -9.33 -6.53 3.33
CA GLU A 61 -9.39 -7.48 4.43
C GLU A 61 -10.13 -8.74 3.95
N SER A 62 -9.59 -9.91 4.29
CA SER A 62 -9.96 -11.30 3.92
C SER A 62 -10.34 -11.64 2.46
N TYR A 63 -10.46 -10.68 1.53
CA TYR A 63 -10.83 -10.92 0.14
C TYR A 63 -9.69 -10.66 -0.85
N HIS A 64 -8.79 -9.74 -0.52
CA HIS A 64 -7.63 -9.41 -1.35
C HIS A 64 -6.43 -9.10 -0.46
N THR A 65 -5.92 -10.17 0.15
CA THR A 65 -4.79 -10.16 1.09
C THR A 65 -3.53 -10.80 0.51
N HIS A 66 -3.65 -11.43 -0.66
CA HIS A 66 -2.61 -12.27 -1.27
C HIS A 66 -2.18 -11.73 -2.62
N ASN A 67 -0.88 -11.87 -2.91
CA ASN A 67 -0.34 -11.50 -4.20
C ASN A 67 -0.83 -12.45 -5.31
N ASP A 68 -1.16 -11.91 -6.49
CA ASP A 68 -1.60 -12.72 -7.63
C ASP A 68 -0.41 -13.34 -8.36
N TYR A 69 -0.53 -14.63 -8.69
CA TYR A 69 0.45 -15.32 -9.53
C TYR A 69 0.53 -14.67 -10.92
N PHE A 70 1.76 -14.54 -11.42
CA PHE A 70 2.04 -14.02 -12.75
C PHE A 70 2.84 -15.02 -13.58
N ASN A 71 2.31 -15.40 -14.73
CA ASN A 71 3.02 -16.25 -15.69
C ASN A 71 4.09 -15.43 -16.44
N THR A 72 5.34 -15.79 -16.22
CA THR A 72 6.54 -15.11 -16.70
C THR A 72 7.15 -15.71 -17.97
N SER A 73 6.59 -16.81 -18.50
CA SER A 73 7.21 -17.61 -19.58
C SER A 73 7.55 -16.81 -20.84
N ASN A 74 6.69 -15.85 -21.22
CA ASN A 74 6.87 -15.01 -22.40
C ASN A 74 7.01 -13.52 -22.03
N HIS A 75 7.38 -13.23 -20.79
CA HIS A 75 7.51 -11.86 -20.32
C HIS A 75 8.91 -11.30 -20.65
N LYS A 76 8.98 -9.98 -20.85
CA LYS A 76 10.27 -9.28 -20.95
C LYS A 76 11.06 -9.42 -19.64
N ASP A 77 12.35 -9.07 -19.66
CA ASP A 77 13.15 -9.04 -18.44
C ASP A 77 12.51 -8.11 -17.39
N PHE A 78 12.63 -8.52 -16.13
CA PHE A 78 12.02 -7.83 -14.99
C PHE A 78 12.92 -7.91 -13.76
N TYR A 79 12.55 -7.20 -12.71
CA TYR A 79 13.22 -7.21 -11.43
C TYR A 79 12.38 -7.94 -10.38
N ALA A 80 12.92 -8.97 -9.77
CA ALA A 80 12.34 -9.62 -8.60
C ALA A 80 12.79 -8.89 -7.33
N ILE A 81 11.87 -8.63 -6.40
CA ILE A 81 12.21 -7.99 -5.13
C ILE A 81 12.61 -9.04 -4.10
N LEU A 82 13.84 -8.94 -3.62
CA LEU A 82 14.41 -9.86 -2.64
C LEU A 82 14.31 -9.32 -1.21
N ASP A 83 14.37 -7.99 -1.05
CA ASP A 83 14.18 -7.31 0.24
C ASP A 83 13.39 -6.01 0.05
N GLY A 84 12.64 -5.63 1.08
CA GLY A 84 11.83 -4.42 1.11
C GLY A 84 10.47 -4.52 0.43
N GLN A 85 9.98 -5.75 0.19
CA GLN A 85 8.66 -6.01 -0.37
C GLN A 85 7.52 -5.27 0.34
N GLN A 86 7.50 -5.31 1.68
CA GLN A 86 6.40 -4.71 2.45
C GLN A 86 6.37 -3.20 2.22
N ARG A 87 7.54 -2.54 2.41
CA ARG A 87 7.73 -1.11 2.13
C ARG A 87 7.29 -0.74 0.71
N LEU A 88 7.73 -1.47 -0.32
CA LEU A 88 7.37 -1.10 -1.69
C LEU A 88 5.90 -1.37 -2.01
N THR A 89 5.32 -2.46 -1.48
CA THR A 89 3.88 -2.72 -1.60
C THR A 89 3.08 -1.59 -0.94
N SER A 90 3.45 -1.19 0.29
CA SER A 90 2.81 -0.10 1.02
C SER A 90 2.89 1.23 0.27
N LEU A 91 4.07 1.59 -0.25
CA LEU A 91 4.24 2.78 -1.08
C LEU A 91 3.32 2.77 -2.30
N TYR A 92 3.16 1.59 -2.91
CA TYR A 92 2.38 1.47 -4.13
C TYR A 92 0.89 1.71 -3.89
N PHE A 93 0.26 1.01 -2.95
CA PHE A 93 -1.18 1.21 -2.75
C PHE A 93 -1.50 2.50 -1.96
N ALA A 94 -0.56 3.06 -1.20
CA ALA A 94 -0.69 4.43 -0.66
C ALA A 94 -0.80 5.49 -1.76
N LEU A 95 -0.06 5.33 -2.86
CA LEU A 95 -0.06 6.31 -3.95
C LEU A 95 -1.09 6.03 -5.05
N PHE A 96 -1.47 4.77 -5.26
CA PHE A 96 -2.22 4.35 -6.45
C PHE A 96 -3.41 3.43 -6.15
N GLY A 97 -3.63 3.07 -4.89
CA GLY A 97 -4.64 2.08 -4.49
C GLY A 97 -5.42 2.55 -3.28
N ASN A 98 -5.93 1.56 -2.54
CA ASN A 98 -6.78 1.75 -1.37
C ASN A 98 -6.52 0.63 -0.35
N TYR A 99 -6.87 0.92 0.90
CA TYR A 99 -6.82 -0.05 2.00
C TYR A 99 -8.24 -0.23 2.56
N ASP A 100 -8.85 -1.37 2.24
CA ASP A 100 -10.25 -1.65 2.59
C ASP A 100 -10.36 -2.46 3.87
N ILE A 101 -11.05 -1.90 4.86
CA ILE A 101 -11.28 -2.50 6.17
C ILE A 101 -12.74 -2.84 6.33
N HIS A 102 -13.06 -4.05 6.80
CA HIS A 102 -14.43 -4.48 7.03
C HIS A 102 -15.09 -3.60 8.10
N ARG A 103 -16.33 -3.20 7.85
CA ARG A 103 -17.12 -2.45 8.82
C ARG A 103 -17.66 -3.42 9.86
N SER A 104 -17.28 -3.24 11.11
CA SER A 104 -17.79 -4.05 12.24
C SER A 104 -19.31 -4.19 12.20
N TYR A 105 -19.80 -5.36 12.63
CA TYR A 105 -21.23 -5.71 12.69
C TYR A 105 -21.96 -5.82 11.33
N ASN A 106 -21.24 -5.76 10.20
CA ASN A 106 -21.81 -6.04 8.89
C ASN A 106 -21.62 -7.50 8.48
N LYS A 107 -22.29 -7.89 7.39
CA LYS A 107 -22.10 -9.21 6.79
C LYS A 107 -20.70 -9.34 6.20
N TRP A 108 -20.16 -10.55 6.27
CA TRP A 108 -18.92 -10.93 5.61
C TRP A 108 -19.22 -11.32 4.15
N GLU A 109 -19.39 -10.31 3.30
CA GLU A 109 -19.65 -10.45 1.86
C GLU A 109 -18.75 -9.47 1.09
N ASN A 110 -18.22 -9.87 -0.07
CA ASN A 110 -17.32 -9.04 -0.88
C ASN A 110 -18.10 -7.96 -1.62
N ASN A 111 -18.56 -6.97 -0.87
CA ASN A 111 -19.37 -5.87 -1.34
C ASN A 111 -18.93 -4.59 -0.64
N ASP A 112 -18.64 -3.56 -1.43
CA ASP A 112 -18.15 -2.25 -0.97
C ASP A 112 -18.98 -1.65 0.18
N ARG A 113 -20.30 -1.89 0.25
CA ARG A 113 -21.15 -1.36 1.34
C ARG A 113 -20.74 -1.83 2.73
N TYR A 114 -20.03 -2.96 2.81
CA TYR A 114 -19.58 -3.57 4.06
C TYR A 114 -18.12 -3.24 4.40
N PHE A 115 -17.46 -2.40 3.60
CA PHE A 115 -16.08 -1.99 3.80
C PHE A 115 -15.97 -0.46 3.90
N LYS A 116 -15.00 0.00 4.70
CA LYS A 116 -14.42 1.33 4.55
C LYS A 116 -13.41 1.25 3.44
N ILE A 117 -13.61 2.00 2.37
CA ILE A 117 -12.66 2.05 1.26
C ILE A 117 -11.81 3.27 1.51
N CYS A 118 -10.61 3.08 2.03
CA CYS A 118 -9.78 4.17 2.49
C CYS A 118 -8.72 4.53 1.44
N HIS A 119 -8.60 5.82 1.17
CA HIS A 119 -7.50 6.40 0.39
C HIS A 119 -6.51 7.08 1.34
N PHE A 120 -5.26 7.17 0.93
CA PHE A 120 -4.20 7.72 1.75
C PHE A 120 -4.09 9.23 1.55
N TYR A 121 -4.23 10.00 2.61
CA TYR A 121 -4.19 11.46 2.57
C TYR A 121 -3.07 12.01 3.46
N PHE A 122 -2.47 13.10 3.01
CA PHE A 122 -1.50 13.91 3.75
C PHE A 122 -2.16 15.17 4.31
N ASN A 123 -1.97 15.43 5.61
CA ASN A 123 -2.47 16.64 6.25
C ASN A 123 -1.60 17.86 5.88
N LEU A 124 -2.11 18.72 5.00
CA LEU A 124 -1.39 19.90 4.51
C LEU A 124 -1.30 21.04 5.54
N THR A 125 -2.23 21.08 6.50
CA THR A 125 -2.35 22.20 7.44
C THR A 125 -1.90 21.87 8.85
N GLN A 126 -2.12 20.62 9.27
CA GLN A 126 -1.78 20.07 10.57
C GLN A 126 -1.94 21.07 11.73
N SER A 127 -3.13 21.67 11.85
CA SER A 127 -3.43 22.65 12.90
C SER A 127 -3.58 21.99 14.27
N LYS A 128 -3.70 20.67 14.30
CA LYS A 128 -3.72 19.84 15.50
C LYS A 128 -2.48 18.95 15.54
N LYS A 129 -2.06 18.60 16.76
CA LYS A 129 -1.03 17.57 16.94
C LYS A 129 -1.57 16.22 16.50
N PRO A 130 -0.75 15.39 15.80
CA PRO A 130 -1.10 14.02 15.52
C PRO A 130 -1.37 13.22 16.80
N GLU A 131 -2.16 12.16 16.68
CA GLU A 131 -2.48 11.30 17.82
C GLU A 131 -1.24 10.55 18.35
N ASN A 132 -0.32 10.18 17.45
CA ASN A 132 0.99 9.65 17.79
C ASN A 132 2.01 10.81 17.89
N GLU A 133 2.53 11.05 19.10
CA GLU A 133 3.47 12.15 19.37
C GLU A 133 4.81 12.05 18.60
N ASN A 134 5.15 10.87 18.07
CA ASN A 134 6.37 10.67 17.29
C ASN A 134 6.22 11.03 15.80
N ILE A 135 4.98 11.28 15.34
CA ILE A 135 4.67 11.69 13.97
C ILE A 135 4.84 13.21 13.83
N GLU A 136 5.59 13.63 12.83
CA GLU A 136 5.82 15.04 12.52
C GLU A 136 4.95 15.49 11.33
N TYR A 137 4.74 14.60 10.36
CA TYR A 137 3.92 14.81 9.16
C TYR A 137 2.81 13.75 9.13
N GLU A 138 1.57 14.19 9.34
CA GLU A 138 0.43 13.30 9.50
C GLU A 138 -0.10 12.80 8.16
N PHE A 139 -0.13 11.48 8.02
CA PHE A 139 -0.82 10.77 6.96
C PHE A 139 -1.90 9.89 7.57
N LEU A 140 -3.04 9.76 6.90
CA LEU A 140 -4.13 8.88 7.34
C LEU A 140 -4.82 8.18 6.17
N TRP A 141 -5.31 6.97 6.45
CA TRP A 141 -6.26 6.27 5.61
C TRP A 141 -7.68 6.76 5.87
N LEU A 142 -8.22 7.61 4.99
CA LEU A 142 -9.54 8.22 5.13
C LEU A 142 -10.59 7.54 4.24
N ASP A 143 -11.76 7.24 4.80
CA ASP A 143 -12.87 6.59 4.09
C ASP A 143 -13.37 7.45 2.94
N LYS A 144 -13.56 6.86 1.75
CA LYS A 144 -14.07 7.56 0.57
C LYS A 144 -15.43 8.22 0.80
N LEU A 145 -16.24 7.68 1.72
CA LEU A 145 -17.54 8.29 2.07
C LEU A 145 -17.38 9.59 2.87
N GLU A 146 -16.32 9.70 3.66
CA GLU A 146 -15.98 10.91 4.41
C GLU A 146 -15.39 11.97 3.50
N THR A 147 -14.40 11.57 2.69
CA THR A 147 -13.65 12.49 1.82
C THR A 147 -14.38 12.82 0.53
N LYS A 148 -15.40 12.03 0.16
CA LYS A 148 -16.08 12.06 -1.14
C LYS A 148 -15.09 11.99 -2.31
N GLU A 149 -13.93 11.35 -2.09
CA GLU A 149 -12.85 11.19 -3.06
C GLU A 149 -12.35 12.52 -3.65
N GLN A 150 -12.37 13.57 -2.83
CA GLN A 150 -11.87 14.88 -3.23
C GLN A 150 -10.35 14.94 -3.09
N ASN A 151 -9.65 15.41 -4.14
CA ASN A 151 -8.19 15.65 -4.08
C ASN A 151 -7.78 16.61 -2.96
N ILE A 152 -8.66 17.52 -2.55
CA ILE A 152 -8.46 18.32 -1.33
C ILE A 152 -9.72 18.17 -0.50
N TYR A 153 -9.59 17.47 0.62
CA TYR A 153 -10.65 17.28 1.60
C TYR A 153 -10.46 18.23 2.78
N ILE A 154 -11.55 18.84 3.26
CA ILE A 154 -11.53 19.69 4.45
C ILE A 154 -12.33 18.99 5.55
N ASP A 155 -11.65 18.64 6.64
CA ASP A 155 -12.28 17.95 7.75
C ASP A 155 -13.15 18.88 8.63
N LYS A 156 -13.88 18.29 9.58
CA LYS A 156 -14.70 19.02 10.57
C LYS A 156 -13.92 20.01 11.43
N TYR A 157 -12.60 19.92 11.47
CA TYR A 157 -11.69 20.79 12.21
C TYR A 157 -10.97 21.81 11.32
N GLN A 158 -11.41 21.98 10.08
CA GLN A 158 -10.84 22.89 9.08
C GLN A 158 -9.41 22.52 8.65
N GLN A 159 -8.98 21.27 8.87
CA GLN A 159 -7.71 20.80 8.32
C GLN A 159 -7.88 20.41 6.86
N LYS A 160 -6.89 20.69 6.04
CA LYS A 160 -6.85 20.33 4.62
C LYS A 160 -6.02 19.08 4.43
N TRP A 161 -6.59 18.11 3.72
CA TRP A 161 -6.01 16.82 3.41
C TRP A 161 -5.88 16.68 1.90
N PHE A 162 -4.72 16.20 1.41
CA PHE A 162 -4.48 15.93 -0.01
C PHE A 162 -4.10 14.47 -0.25
#